data_AF-A0A0F3KZ18-F1
#
_entry.id   AF-A0A0F3KZ18-F1
#
_cell.length_a   1.000
_cell.length_b   1.000
_cell.length_c   1.000
_cell.angle_alpha   90.00
_cell.angle_beta   90.00
_cell.angle_gamma   90.00
#
_symmetry.space_group_name_H-M   'P 1'
#
loop_
_entity.id
_entity.type
_entity.pdbx_description
1 polymer ?
#
loop_
_entity_poly.entity_id
_entity_poly.type
_entity_poly.pdbx_seq_one_letter_code
_entity_poly.pdbx_strand_id
1 'polypeptide(L)'
;MASSSAQLFIPYSESAQGPWIVRRDASAIGSYGSQADAVHAAEALAPGLSDSLGRPVAIHVQNADGTWEEHTWVVAGMVAGAPASPRAHAL
;
A
#
# COMPACT_ATOMS: atom_id res chain seq x y z
N MET A 1 -5.22 10.40 17.61
CA MET A 1 -6.12 10.43 16.44
C MET A 1 -5.46 9.60 15.36
N ALA A 2 -6.00 8.43 15.01
CA ALA A 2 -5.47 7.67 13.89
C ALA A 2 -5.83 8.45 12.62
N SER A 3 -4.84 8.99 11.90
CA SER A 3 -5.07 9.45 10.53
C SER A 3 -5.67 8.29 9.77
N SER A 4 -6.96 8.39 9.45
CA SER A 4 -7.71 7.28 8.86
C SER A 4 -7.45 7.25 7.36
N SER A 5 -6.21 7.01 6.97
CA SER A 5 -5.87 6.76 5.57
C SER A 5 -6.48 5.43 5.13
N ALA A 6 -6.88 5.33 3.86
CA ALA A 6 -7.24 4.03 3.30
C ALA A 6 -5.95 3.22 3.10
N GLN A 7 -5.95 1.94 3.45
CA GLN A 7 -4.74 1.12 3.39
C GLN A 7 -4.86 0.04 2.32
N LEU A 8 -3.87 0.00 1.43
CA LEU A 8 -3.64 -1.10 0.49
C LEU A 8 -2.46 -1.91 1.02
N PHE A 9 -2.57 -3.24 0.99
CA PHE A 9 -1.53 -4.15 1.46
C PHE A 9 -1.13 -5.09 0.33
N ILE A 10 0.18 -5.25 0.16
CA ILE A 10 0.79 -6.19 -0.78
C ILE A 10 1.70 -7.10 0.06
N PRO A 11 1.19 -8.24 0.55
CA PRO A 11 1.98 -9.18 1.30
C PRO A 11 3.06 -9.81 0.40
N TYR A 12 4.15 -10.21 1.03
CA TYR A 12 5.28 -10.81 0.33
C TYR A 12 4.85 -12.17 -0.23
N SER A 13 5.20 -12.41 -1.48
CA SER A 13 5.04 -13.72 -2.12
C SER A 13 6.43 -14.31 -2.31
N GLU A 14 6.68 -15.50 -1.74
CA GLU A 14 7.92 -16.27 -1.96
C GLU A 14 8.09 -16.67 -3.43
N SER A 15 7.01 -16.62 -4.20
CA SER A 15 7.06 -16.87 -5.63
C SER A 15 7.31 -15.57 -6.39
N ALA A 16 8.51 -15.47 -6.98
CA ALA A 16 8.84 -14.42 -7.93
C ALA A 16 7.92 -14.42 -9.18
N GLN A 17 7.16 -15.50 -9.40
CA GLN A 17 6.29 -15.71 -10.56
C GLN A 17 4.81 -15.98 -10.17
N GLY A 18 4.46 -15.84 -8.89
CA GLY A 18 3.18 -16.31 -8.33
C GLY A 18 2.47 -15.22 -7.53
N PRO A 19 1.15 -15.38 -7.28
CA PRO A 19 0.24 -14.25 -7.27
C PRO A 19 0.55 -13.30 -6.13
N TRP A 20 1.09 -12.14 -6.50
CA TRP A 20 1.17 -10.99 -5.62
C TRP A 20 -0.23 -10.43 -5.46
N ILE A 21 -0.77 -10.41 -4.25
CA ILE A 21 -2.16 -10.06 -4.00
C ILE A 21 -2.23 -8.64 -3.47
N VAL A 22 -2.89 -7.73 -4.19
CA VAL A 22 -3.25 -6.42 -3.61
C VAL A 22 -4.50 -6.63 -2.77
N ARG A 23 -4.43 -6.25 -1.49
CA ARG A 23 -5.53 -6.36 -0.53
C ARG A 23 -5.91 -4.98 -0.01
N ARG A 24 -7.17 -4.84 0.36
CA ARG A 24 -7.67 -3.73 1.18
C ARG A 24 -8.41 -4.32 2.36
N ASP A 25 -7.99 -3.94 3.56
CA ASP A 25 -8.47 -4.54 4.80
C ASP A 25 -8.33 -6.08 4.72
N ALA A 26 -9.43 -6.82 4.86
CA ALA A 26 -9.44 -8.28 4.74
C ALA A 26 -9.60 -8.79 3.28
N SER A 27 -9.98 -7.95 2.33
CA SER A 27 -10.43 -8.36 0.99
C SER A 27 -9.31 -8.28 -0.05
N ALA A 28 -9.14 -9.34 -0.84
CA ALA A 28 -8.28 -9.32 -2.02
C ALA A 28 -8.96 -8.54 -3.15
N ILE A 29 -8.23 -7.57 -3.73
CA ILE A 29 -8.69 -6.76 -4.85
C ILE A 29 -8.23 -7.37 -6.17
N GLY A 30 -6.99 -7.88 -6.23
CA GLY A 30 -6.42 -8.45 -7.45
C GLY A 30 -5.18 -9.28 -7.19
N SER A 31 -4.83 -10.11 -8.17
CA SER A 31 -3.64 -10.97 -8.16
C SER A 31 -2.77 -10.69 -9.38
N TYR A 32 -1.48 -10.52 -9.16
CA TYR A 32 -0.52 -10.07 -10.18
C TYR A 32 0.67 -11.04 -10.30
N GLY A 33 1.29 -11.08 -11.48
CA GLY A 33 2.39 -12.01 -11.77
C GLY A 33 3.72 -11.61 -11.14
N SER A 34 3.86 -10.36 -10.70
CA SER A 34 5.08 -9.83 -10.07
C SER A 34 4.76 -8.79 -8.99
N GLN A 35 5.73 -8.52 -8.11
CA GLN A 35 5.62 -7.46 -7.10
C GLN A 35 5.42 -6.10 -7.74
N ALA A 36 6.19 -5.80 -8.79
CA ALA A 36 6.10 -4.53 -9.50
C ALA A 36 4.71 -4.31 -10.10
N ASP A 37 4.10 -5.35 -10.69
CA ASP A 37 2.74 -5.26 -11.22
C ASP A 37 1.71 -5.01 -10.10
N ALA A 38 1.87 -5.66 -8.95
CA ALA A 38 1.00 -5.44 -7.80
C ALA A 38 1.12 -4.02 -7.24
N VAL A 39 2.34 -3.49 -7.15
CA VAL A 39 2.61 -2.11 -6.73
C VAL A 39 1.98 -1.15 -7.72
N HIS A 40 2.28 -1.26 -9.01
CA HIS A 40 1.69 -0.40 -10.05
C HIS A 40 0.16 -0.45 -10.06
N ALA A 41 -0.44 -1.60 -9.83
CA ALA A 41 -1.89 -1.71 -9.73
C ALA A 41 -2.44 -1.04 -8.47
N ALA A 42 -1.77 -1.17 -7.32
CA ALA A 42 -2.14 -0.46 -6.10
C ALA A 42 -2.02 1.07 -6.27
N GLU A 43 -0.98 1.55 -6.94
CA GLU A 43 -0.79 2.96 -7.31
C GLU A 43 -1.90 3.46 -8.23
N ALA A 44 -2.31 2.67 -9.23
CA ALA A 44 -3.41 3.01 -10.13
C ALA A 44 -4.78 3.06 -9.41
N LEU A 45 -4.96 2.25 -8.35
CA LEU A 45 -6.17 2.24 -7.52
C LEU A 45 -6.21 3.40 -6.52
N ALA A 46 -5.04 3.88 -6.08
CA ALA A 46 -4.93 4.88 -5.02
C ALA A 46 -5.70 6.19 -5.32
N PRO A 47 -5.64 6.79 -6.53
CA PRO A 47 -6.43 7.98 -6.83
C PRO A 47 -7.94 7.77 -6.72
N GLY A 48 -8.47 6.68 -7.30
CA GLY A 48 -9.90 6.38 -7.25
C GLY A 48 -10.38 6.09 -5.83
N LEU A 49 -9.55 5.42 -5.01
CA LEU A 49 -9.83 5.20 -3.60
C LEU A 49 -9.75 6.48 -2.78
N SER A 50 -8.77 7.34 -3.06
CA SER A 50 -8.60 8.63 -2.38
C SER A 50 -9.79 9.54 -2.64
N ASP A 51 -10.25 9.60 -3.89
CA ASP A 51 -11.41 10.38 -4.31
C ASP A 51 -12.70 9.83 -3.68
N SER A 52 -12.93 8.52 -3.80
CA SER A 52 -14.12 7.85 -3.25
C SER A 52 -14.23 7.95 -1.73
N LEU A 53 -13.11 7.96 -1.01
CA LEU A 53 -13.08 7.99 0.45
C LEU A 53 -12.81 9.38 1.02
N GLY A 54 -12.51 10.36 0.16
CA GLY A 54 -12.15 11.73 0.53
C GLY A 54 -10.92 11.82 1.45
N ARG A 55 -9.98 10.87 1.38
CA ARG A 55 -8.84 10.77 2.29
C ARG A 55 -7.62 10.13 1.64
N PRO A 56 -6.38 10.42 2.14
CA PRO A 56 -5.16 9.83 1.60
C PRO A 56 -5.15 8.30 1.63
N VAL A 57 -4.41 7.69 0.72
CA VAL A 57 -4.24 6.23 0.63
C VAL A 57 -2.79 5.88 0.94
N ALA A 58 -2.57 4.91 1.84
CA ALA A 58 -1.24 4.38 2.13
C ALA A 58 -1.12 2.97 1.53
N ILE A 59 -0.10 2.75 0.71
CA ILE A 59 0.22 1.45 0.14
C ILE A 59 1.32 0.84 1.00
N HIS A 60 1.07 -0.34 1.54
CA HIS A 60 2.02 -1.09 2.35
C HIS A 60 2.50 -2.29 1.55
N VAL A 61 3.81 -2.36 1.31
CA VAL A 61 4.44 -3.45 0.58
C VAL A 61 5.31 -4.23 1.55
N GLN A 62 5.08 -5.53 1.66
CA GLN A 62 5.94 -6.38 2.48
C GLN A 62 7.15 -6.84 1.66
N ASN A 63 8.32 -6.64 2.22
CA ASN A 63 9.59 -7.09 1.67
C ASN A 63 9.88 -8.54 2.06
N ALA A 64 10.82 -9.17 1.36
CA ALA A 64 11.26 -10.55 1.62
C ALA A 64 11.77 -10.76 3.06
N ASP A 65 12.34 -9.71 3.67
CA ASP A 65 12.83 -9.73 5.05
C ASP A 65 11.70 -9.64 6.10
N GLY A 66 10.43 -9.65 5.66
CA GLY A 66 9.25 -9.53 6.52
C GLY A 66 8.94 -8.10 6.97
N THR A 67 9.76 -7.13 6.58
CA THR A 67 9.53 -5.70 6.85
C THR A 67 8.43 -5.15 5.94
N TRP A 68 7.70 -4.14 6.43
CA TRP A 68 6.70 -3.44 5.64
C TRP A 68 7.21 -2.05 5.28
N GLU A 69 7.19 -1.73 3.99
CA GLU A 69 7.46 -0.41 3.46
C GLU A 69 6.14 0.31 3.18
N GLU A 70 6.02 1.55 3.65
CA GLU A 70 4.85 2.38 3.41
C GLU A 70 5.15 3.39 2.30
N HIS A 71 4.33 3.37 1.25
CA HIS A 71 4.24 4.39 0.23
C HIS A 71 2.93 5.16 0.43
N THR A 72 3.02 6.33 1.06
CA THR A 72 1.85 7.21 1.22
C THR A 72 1.56 7.93 -0.10
N TRP A 73 0.39 7.66 -0.67
CA TRP A 73 -0.17 8.31 -1.85
C TRP A 73 -1.14 9.41 -1.45
N VAL A 74 -0.74 10.66 -1.74
CA VAL A 74 -1.58 11.85 -1.59
C VAL A 74 -1.89 12.36 -2.99
N VAL A 75 -3.12 12.19 -3.48
CA VAL A 75 -3.54 12.92 -4.69
C VAL A 75 -3.60 14.39 -4.33
N ALA A 76 -2.87 15.19 -5.10
CA ALA A 76 -2.71 16.62 -4.88
C ALA A 76 -4.02 17.39 -5.03
N GLY A 77 -4.75 17.47 -3.92
CA GLY A 77 -5.45 18.67 -3.50
C GLY A 77 -4.81 19.15 -2.19
N MET A 78 -3.56 19.62 -2.26
CA MET A 78 -2.80 20.29 -1.20
C MET A 78 -2.01 19.40 -0.22
N VAL A 79 -0.75 19.79 -0.03
CA VAL A 79 0.27 19.36 0.95
C VAL A 79 1.11 18.13 0.58
N ALA A 80 2.23 18.42 -0.09
CA ALA A 80 3.45 17.63 -0.03
C ALA A 80 3.96 17.62 1.43
N GLY A 81 4.02 16.45 2.06
CA GLY A 81 4.50 16.32 3.42
C GLY A 81 4.82 14.89 3.82
N ALA A 82 6.12 14.58 3.77
CA ALA A 82 6.85 13.53 4.49
C ALA A 82 6.88 12.09 3.90
N PRO A 83 8.08 11.48 3.83
CA PRO A 83 8.22 10.06 4.13
C PRO A 83 8.39 9.90 5.64
N ALA A 84 7.34 9.49 6.34
CA ALA A 84 7.45 8.97 7.70
C ALA A 84 7.97 7.53 7.63
N SER A 85 9.28 7.36 7.72
CA SER A 85 9.90 6.05 7.95
C SER A 85 9.85 5.65 9.43
N PRO A 86 9.99 4.35 9.75
CA PRO A 86 8.97 3.61 10.49
C PRO A 86 9.25 3.53 12.00
N ARG A 87 8.17 3.52 12.79
CA ARG A 87 8.24 3.16 14.21
C ARG A 87 8.56 1.67 14.33
N ALA A 88 9.83 1.37 14.58
CA ALA A 88 10.23 0.10 15.18
C ALA A 88 9.59 -0.02 16.57
N HIS A 89 8.78 -1.07 16.77
CA HIS A 89 8.32 -1.50 18.08
C HIS A 89 9.02 -2.83 18.38
N ALA A 90 9.98 -2.82 19.31
CA ALA A 90 10.46 -4.04 19.94
C ALA A 90 10.97 -3.74 21.36
N LEU A 91 10.15 -4.16 22.31
CA LEU A 91 10.41 -4.61 23.70
C LEU A 91 10.89 -3.57 24.74
#